data_AF-A0A7J2T791-F1
#
_entry.id   AF-A0A7J2T791-F1
#
_cell.length_a   1.000
_cell.length_b   1.000
_cell.length_c   1.000
_cell.angle_alpha   90.00
_cell.angle_beta   90.00
_cell.angle_gamma   90.00
#
_symmetry.space_group_name_H-M   'P 1'
#
loop_
_entity.id
_entity.type
_entity.pdbx_description
1 polymer ?
#
loop_
_entity_poly.entity_id
_entity_poly.type
_entity_poly.pdbx_seq_one_letter_code
_entity_poly.pdbx_strand_id
1 'polypeptide(L)'
;MAVSETIRSFIAFDVENPQVIERITSMQRLLTETGADLKLVEPENIHITIRFLGNIPAKMVDKIYEGMKMTGFLPFDIRILGVGAFPNTRNPRVLWAGIAEGADKLRSIFNRLEPYLRSLGLPPDPKGFSPHLTIARVRSG
;
A
#
# COMPACT_ATOMS: atom_id res chain seq x y z
N MET A 1 2.58 5.59 34.75
CA MET A 1 1.64 5.52 33.62
C MET A 1 2.06 4.33 32.76
N ALA A 2 1.23 3.30 32.61
CA ALA A 2 1.56 2.17 31.74
C ALA A 2 1.67 2.68 30.30
N VAL A 3 2.81 2.44 29.65
CA VAL A 3 2.97 2.72 28.23
C VAL A 3 2.00 1.78 27.50
N SER A 4 0.98 2.37 26.87
CA SER A 4 0.09 1.63 25.98
C SER A 4 0.94 0.97 24.90
N GLU A 5 0.82 -0.34 24.72
CA GLU A 5 1.42 -1.04 23.59
C GLU A 5 1.00 -0.37 22.28
N THR A 6 1.96 -0.09 21.43
CA THR A 6 1.74 0.52 20.12
C THR A 6 2.14 -0.43 19.01
N ILE A 7 1.37 -0.46 17.94
CA ILE A 7 1.65 -1.26 16.75
C ILE A 7 1.79 -0.36 15.53
N ARG A 8 2.74 -0.69 14.65
CA ARG A 8 2.83 -0.07 13.34
C ARG A 8 1.78 -0.70 12.44
N SER A 9 0.87 0.10 11.89
CA SER A 9 -0.28 -0.40 11.15
C SER A 9 -0.56 0.37 9.87
N PHE A 10 -1.29 -0.30 8.98
CA PHE A 10 -1.82 0.24 7.74
C PHE A 10 -3.08 -0.53 7.33
N ILE A 11 -3.87 0.05 6.43
CA ILE A 11 -5.03 -0.57 5.78
C ILE A 11 -4.63 -0.86 4.33
N ALA A 12 -4.95 -2.05 3.82
CA ALA A 12 -4.58 -2.46 2.46
C ALA A 12 -5.63 -3.39 1.83
N PHE A 13 -5.50 -3.57 0.52
CA PHE A 13 -6.02 -4.72 -0.21
C PHE A 13 -4.88 -5.68 -0.50
N ASP A 14 -5.05 -6.93 -0.09
CA ASP A 14 -4.10 -7.99 -0.41
C ASP A 14 -4.27 -8.46 -1.86
N VAL A 15 -3.17 -8.95 -2.44
CA VAL A 15 -3.18 -9.56 -3.78
C VAL A 15 -2.97 -11.05 -3.63
N GLU A 16 -4.07 -11.79 -3.60
CA GLU A 16 -4.05 -13.25 -3.43
C GLU A 16 -4.04 -14.01 -4.75
N ASN A 17 -4.25 -13.33 -5.89
CA ASN A 17 -4.30 -13.97 -7.20
C ASN A 17 -2.90 -14.53 -7.58
N PRO A 18 -2.73 -15.87 -7.70
CA PRO A 18 -1.41 -16.46 -7.93
C PRO A 18 -0.77 -16.03 -9.25
N GLN A 19 -1.56 -15.83 -10.30
CA GLN A 19 -1.06 -15.40 -11.60
C GLN A 19 -0.55 -13.95 -11.56
N VAL A 20 -1.16 -13.08 -10.75
CA VAL A 20 -0.65 -11.71 -10.54
C VAL A 20 0.66 -11.75 -9.77
N ILE A 21 0.75 -12.56 -8.71
CA ILE A 21 1.97 -12.73 -7.91
C ILE A 21 3.11 -13.30 -8.77
N GLU A 22 2.84 -14.30 -9.61
CA GLU A 22 3.83 -14.86 -10.53
C GLU A 22 4.34 -13.82 -11.53
N ARG A 23 3.47 -12.97 -12.07
CA ARG A 23 3.88 -11.87 -12.97
C ARG A 23 4.73 -10.82 -12.27
N ILE A 24 4.40 -10.47 -11.02
CA ILE A 24 5.18 -9.52 -10.22
C ILE A 24 6.56 -10.10 -9.89
N THR A 25 6.62 -11.35 -9.45
CA THR A 25 7.89 -12.03 -9.15
C THR A 25 8.76 -12.20 -10.39
N SER A 26 8.18 -12.49 -11.55
CA SER A 26 8.90 -12.50 -12.83
C SER A 26 9.49 -11.13 -13.16
N MET A 27 8.74 -10.05 -12.92
CA MET A 27 9.24 -8.69 -13.08
C MET A 27 10.37 -8.36 -12.08
N GLN A 28 10.25 -8.80 -10.83
CA GLN A 28 11.32 -8.62 -9.84
C GLN A 28 12.63 -9.28 -10.26
N ARG A 29 12.60 -10.45 -10.92
CA ARG A 29 13.79 -11.10 -11.48
C ARG A 29 14.48 -10.22 -12.52
N LEU A 30 13.71 -9.65 -13.45
CA LEU A 30 14.24 -8.69 -14.44
C LEU A 30 14.86 -7.45 -13.77
N LEU A 31 14.31 -6.99 -12.65
CA LEU A 31 14.90 -5.88 -11.88
C LEU A 31 16.23 -6.28 -11.23
N THR A 32 16.36 -7.50 -10.70
CA THR A 32 17.62 -7.98 -10.12
C THR A 32 18.73 -8.14 -11.15
N GLU A 33 18.39 -8.48 -12.40
CA GLU A 33 19.35 -8.59 -13.51
C GLU A 33 20.01 -7.25 -13.89
N THR A 34 19.44 -6.12 -13.45
CA THR A 34 20.04 -4.79 -13.66
C THR A 34 21.31 -4.54 -12.82
N GLY A 35 21.57 -5.37 -11.81
CA GLY A 35 22.68 -5.19 -10.87
C GLY A 35 22.45 -4.12 -9.79
N ALA A 36 21.27 -3.51 -9.72
CA ALA A 36 20.93 -2.57 -8.65
C ALA A 36 20.80 -3.26 -7.28
N ASP A 37 21.20 -2.55 -6.21
CA ASP A 37 21.03 -3.03 -4.83
C ASP A 37 19.56 -2.87 -4.38
N LEU A 38 18.79 -3.93 -4.61
CA LEU A 38 17.35 -3.98 -4.38
C LEU A 38 16.99 -4.91 -3.22
N LYS A 39 16.11 -4.43 -2.34
CA LYS A 39 15.30 -5.27 -1.45
C LYS A 39 13.97 -5.55 -2.13
N LEU A 40 13.77 -6.77 -2.63
CA LEU A 40 12.49 -7.20 -3.17
C LEU A 40 11.43 -7.26 -2.06
N VAL A 41 10.16 -7.05 -2.44
CA VAL A 41 9.02 -7.33 -1.56
C VAL A 41 8.67 -8.80 -1.71
N GLU A 42 8.59 -9.52 -0.60
CA GLU A 42 8.20 -10.93 -0.61
C GLU A 42 6.78 -11.10 -1.17
N PRO A 43 6.48 -12.19 -1.89
CA PRO A 43 5.18 -12.43 -2.51
C PRO A 43 3.99 -12.22 -1.59
N GLU A 44 4.05 -12.73 -0.36
CA GLU A 44 3.02 -12.62 0.67
C GLU A 44 2.82 -11.19 1.21
N ASN A 45 3.77 -10.30 0.94
CA ASN A 45 3.70 -8.90 1.34
C ASN A 45 3.28 -7.97 0.20
N ILE A 46 2.90 -8.50 -0.97
CA ILE A 46 2.41 -7.71 -2.10
C ILE A 46 0.96 -7.30 -1.83
N HIS A 47 0.76 -5.99 -1.69
CA HIS A 47 -0.55 -5.41 -1.41
C HIS A 47 -0.66 -3.98 -1.98
N ILE A 48 -1.89 -3.48 -2.07
CA ILE A 48 -2.18 -2.06 -2.35
C ILE A 48 -2.47 -1.39 -1.01
N THR A 49 -1.52 -0.60 -0.50
CA THR A 49 -1.74 0.15 0.74
C THR A 49 -2.75 1.27 0.50
N ILE A 50 -3.88 1.26 1.21
CA ILE A 50 -4.86 2.34 1.20
C ILE A 50 -4.41 3.45 2.15
N ARG A 51 -3.99 3.10 3.38
CA ARG A 51 -3.65 4.11 4.39
C ARG A 51 -2.59 3.63 5.37
N PHE A 52 -1.47 4.36 5.47
CA PHE A 52 -0.52 4.19 6.57
C PHE A 52 -0.99 4.91 7.83
N LEU A 53 -1.14 4.19 8.94
CA LEU A 53 -1.64 4.74 10.20
C LEU A 53 -0.50 5.08 11.18
N GLY A 54 0.73 4.67 10.86
CA GLY A 54 1.89 4.86 11.72
C GLY A 54 1.82 3.93 12.95
N ASN A 55 2.38 4.38 14.06
CA ASN A 55 2.28 3.68 15.34
C ASN A 55 1.00 4.13 16.05
N ILE A 56 0.07 3.20 16.26
CA ILE A 56 -1.19 3.46 16.97
C ILE A 56 -1.23 2.62 18.26
N PRO A 57 -1.90 3.10 19.33
CA PRO A 57 -2.27 2.24 20.46
C PRO A 57 -3.01 0.99 19.98
N ALA A 58 -2.64 -0.20 20.47
CA ALA A 58 -3.27 -1.47 20.05
C ALA A 58 -4.80 -1.45 20.20
N LYS A 59 -5.31 -0.80 21.26
CA LYS A 59 -6.75 -0.58 21.51
C LYS A 59 -7.50 0.23 20.43
N MET A 60 -6.80 0.89 19.50
CA MET A 60 -7.43 1.61 18.40
C MET A 60 -7.81 0.71 17.22
N VAL A 61 -7.24 -0.50 17.14
CA VAL A 61 -7.46 -1.44 16.02
C VAL A 61 -8.94 -1.72 15.83
N ASP A 62 -9.66 -2.06 16.91
CA ASP A 62 -11.09 -2.38 16.82
C ASP A 62 -11.91 -1.20 16.28
N LYS A 63 -11.59 0.04 16.72
CA LYS A 63 -12.27 1.24 16.22
C LYS A 63 -11.99 1.45 14.73
N ILE A 64 -10.75 1.30 14.30
CA ILE A 64 -10.39 1.42 12.89
C ILE A 64 -11.10 0.35 12.05
N TYR A 65 -11.19 -0.88 12.57
CA TYR A 65 -11.91 -1.97 11.93
C TYR A 65 -13.41 -1.67 11.75
N GLU A 66 -14.06 -1.06 12.75
CA GLU A 66 -15.45 -0.58 12.58
C GLU A 66 -15.58 0.44 11.43
N GLY A 67 -14.64 1.39 11.33
CA GLY A 67 -14.59 2.34 10.22
C GLY A 67 -14.42 1.68 8.85
N MET A 68 -13.62 0.61 8.79
CA MET A 68 -13.45 -0.18 7.56
C MET A 68 -14.76 -0.85 7.14
N LYS A 69 -15.49 -1.47 8.07
CA LYS A 69 -16.80 -2.09 7.78
C LYS A 69 -17.82 -1.11 7.25
N MET A 70 -17.83 0.13 7.77
CA MET A 70 -18.76 1.18 7.35
C MET A 70 -18.44 1.77 5.96
N THR A 71 -17.20 1.67 5.49
CA THR A 71 -16.75 2.32 4.25
C THR A 71 -17.45 1.77 3.01
N GLY A 72 -17.83 0.49 3.02
CA GLY A 72 -18.72 -0.18 2.07
C GLY A 72 -18.43 0.06 0.58
N PHE A 73 -18.02 -0.96 -0.16
CA PHE A 73 -17.85 -0.89 -1.61
C PHE A 73 -18.31 -2.20 -2.27
N LEU A 74 -18.77 -2.10 -3.51
CA LEU A 74 -19.03 -3.29 -4.34
C LEU A 74 -17.70 -3.83 -4.87
N PRO A 75 -17.54 -5.16 -5.01
CA PRO A 75 -16.38 -5.74 -5.69
C PRO A 75 -16.17 -5.11 -7.07
N PHE A 76 -14.91 -4.91 -7.44
CA PHE A 76 -14.52 -4.31 -8.72
C PHE A 76 -13.21 -4.89 -9.19
N ASP A 77 -13.01 -4.86 -10.51
CA ASP A 77 -11.76 -5.29 -11.13
C ASP A 77 -10.72 -4.18 -11.12
N ILE A 78 -9.46 -4.59 -11.03
CA ILE A 78 -8.31 -3.71 -11.22
C ILE A 78 -7.44 -4.26 -12.36
N ARG A 79 -6.80 -3.35 -13.09
CA ARG A 79 -5.78 -3.72 -14.08
C ARG A 79 -4.44 -3.14 -13.66
N ILE A 80 -3.47 -4.02 -13.43
CA ILE A 80 -2.09 -3.64 -13.12
C ILE A 80 -1.34 -3.42 -14.43
N LEU A 81 -0.75 -2.25 -14.61
CA LEU A 81 0.02 -1.91 -15.80
C LEU A 81 1.06 -0.84 -15.49
N GLY A 82 2.24 -1.02 -16.09
CA GLY A 82 3.35 -0.08 -16.00
C GLY A 82 4.15 -0.23 -14.71
N VAL A 83 5.36 0.32 -14.75
CA VAL A 83 6.30 0.37 -13.63
C VAL A 83 6.71 1.81 -13.44
N GLY A 84 6.86 2.23 -12.19
CA GLY A 84 7.36 3.54 -11.84
C GLY A 84 8.23 3.51 -10.58
N ALA A 85 8.65 4.69 -10.16
CA ALA A 85 9.49 4.85 -8.99
C ALA A 85 9.09 6.07 -8.16
N PHE A 86 9.28 5.98 -6.84
CA PHE A 86 9.22 7.12 -5.93
C PHE A 86 10.60 7.46 -5.36
N PRO A 87 10.90 8.75 -5.11
CA PRO A 87 10.09 9.91 -5.53
C PRO A 87 10.07 10.12 -7.06
N ASN A 88 11.09 9.64 -7.78
CA ASN A 88 11.15 9.65 -9.24
C ASN A 88 12.19 8.64 -9.73
N THR A 89 12.30 8.46 -11.06
CA THR A 89 13.22 7.50 -11.69
C THR A 89 14.69 7.91 -11.66
N ARG A 90 15.02 9.19 -11.40
CA ARG A 90 16.42 9.66 -11.30
C ARG A 90 17.05 9.34 -9.96
N ASN A 91 16.26 9.28 -8.90
CA ASN A 91 16.70 8.90 -7.55
C ASN A 91 15.66 7.99 -6.90
N PRO A 92 15.51 6.75 -7.41
CA PRO A 92 14.46 5.84 -6.96
C PRO A 92 14.78 5.30 -5.56
N ARG A 93 13.78 5.29 -4.69
CA ARG A 93 13.80 4.63 -3.37
C ARG A 93 12.80 3.48 -3.30
N VAL A 94 11.71 3.58 -4.05
CA VAL A 94 10.68 2.56 -4.16
C VAL A 94 10.40 2.33 -5.63
N LEU A 95 10.41 1.07 -6.06
CA LEU A 95 9.92 0.63 -7.35
C LEU A 95 8.54 0.02 -7.17
N TRP A 96 7.62 0.34 -8.07
CA TRP A 96 6.22 -0.06 -7.94
C TRP A 96 5.58 -0.39 -9.28
N ALA A 97 4.54 -1.24 -9.24
CA ALA A 97 3.65 -1.51 -10.37
C ALA A 97 2.38 -0.64 -10.26
N GLY A 98 1.96 -0.05 -11.38
CA GLY A 98 0.85 0.90 -11.45
C GLY A 98 -0.52 0.25 -11.56
N ILE A 99 -1.56 0.98 -11.17
CA ILE A 99 -2.97 0.59 -11.36
C ILE A 99 -3.57 1.43 -12.48
N ALA A 100 -3.84 0.82 -13.63
CA ALA A 100 -4.40 1.50 -14.82
C ALA A 100 -5.93 1.55 -14.82
N GLU A 101 -6.59 0.52 -14.28
CA GLU A 101 -8.05 0.49 -14.11
C GLU A 101 -8.40 0.16 -12.67
N GLY A 102 -9.51 0.72 -12.17
CA GLY A 102 -9.94 0.58 -10.77
C GLY A 102 -9.27 1.54 -9.78
N ALA A 103 -8.30 2.36 -10.24
CA ALA A 103 -7.63 3.36 -9.42
C ALA A 103 -8.62 4.37 -8.77
N ASP A 104 -9.64 4.80 -9.50
CA ASP A 104 -10.66 5.72 -8.96
C ASP A 104 -11.54 5.08 -7.89
N LYS A 105 -11.81 3.77 -7.99
CA LYS A 105 -12.54 3.02 -6.96
C LYS A 105 -11.71 2.93 -5.68
N LEU A 106 -10.41 2.64 -5.79
CA LEU A 106 -9.47 2.68 -4.67
C LEU A 106 -9.40 4.08 -4.04
N ARG A 107 -9.34 5.14 -4.85
CA ARG A 107 -9.35 6.54 -4.37
C ARG A 107 -10.65 6.87 -3.66
N SER A 108 -11.79 6.40 -4.16
CA SER A 108 -13.08 6.57 -3.49
C SER A 108 -13.10 5.89 -2.12
N ILE A 109 -12.50 4.70 -1.97
CA ILE A 109 -12.42 3.98 -0.69
C ILE A 109 -11.54 4.75 0.29
N PHE A 110 -10.35 5.20 -0.14
CA PHE A 110 -9.49 6.08 0.64
C PHE A 110 -10.24 7.32 1.13
N ASN A 111 -10.91 8.05 0.22
CA ASN A 111 -11.62 9.28 0.55
C ASN A 111 -12.80 9.07 1.51
N ARG A 112 -13.43 7.89 1.48
CA ARG A 112 -14.52 7.53 2.41
C ARG A 112 -14.00 7.16 3.80
N LEU A 113 -12.81 6.57 3.90
CA LEU A 113 -12.16 6.23 5.18
C LEU A 113 -11.66 7.47 5.93
N GLU A 114 -11.10 8.45 5.21
CA GLU A 114 -10.39 9.58 5.81
C GLU A 114 -11.20 10.37 6.86
N PRO A 115 -12.49 10.74 6.64
CA PRO A 115 -13.28 11.45 7.65
C PRO A 115 -13.38 10.70 8.99
N TYR A 116 -13.54 9.38 8.94
CA TYR A 116 -13.63 8.54 10.13
C TYR A 116 -12.27 8.42 10.83
N LEU A 117 -11.19 8.18 10.08
CA LEU A 117 -9.85 8.11 10.67
C LEU A 117 -9.46 9.44 11.32
N ARG A 118 -9.84 10.57 10.72
CA ARG A 118 -9.64 11.90 11.30
C ARG A 118 -10.42 12.11 12.59
N SER A 119 -11.65 11.60 12.70
CA SER A 119 -12.43 11.70 13.94
C SER A 119 -11.81 10.89 15.09
N LEU A 120 -10.99 9.86 14.77
CA LEU A 120 -10.17 9.13 15.72
C LEU A 120 -8.84 9.82 16.07
N GLY A 121 -8.58 11.01 15.54
CA GLY A 121 -7.35 11.78 15.79
C GLY A 121 -6.16 11.37 14.90
N LEU A 122 -6.39 10.60 13.84
CA LEU A 122 -5.34 10.24 12.88
C LEU A 122 -5.25 11.32 11.78
N PRO A 123 -4.15 12.09 11.70
CA PRO A 123 -4.02 13.15 10.71
C PRO A 123 -3.91 12.55 9.30
N PRO A 124 -4.42 13.22 8.25
CA PRO A 124 -4.40 12.72 6.88
C PRO A 124 -2.96 12.54 6.35
N ASP A 125 -2.77 11.68 5.35
CA ASP A 125 -1.46 11.55 4.69
C ASP A 125 -1.17 12.82 3.88
N PRO A 126 -0.11 13.58 4.18
CA PRO A 126 0.21 14.79 3.42
C PRO A 126 0.60 14.51 1.97
N LYS A 127 0.99 13.27 1.65
CA LYS A 127 1.31 12.85 0.26
C LYS A 127 0.06 12.45 -0.52
N GLY A 128 -1.11 12.40 0.14
CA GLY A 128 -2.34 11.89 -0.43
C GLY A 128 -2.25 10.40 -0.76
N PHE A 129 -3.07 9.97 -1.71
CA PHE A 129 -3.16 8.57 -2.11
C PHE A 129 -2.85 8.39 -3.61
N SER A 130 -1.87 7.53 -3.88
CA SER A 130 -1.52 7.07 -5.22
C SER A 130 -1.55 5.55 -5.21
N PRO A 131 -2.57 4.88 -5.78
CA PRO A 131 -2.68 3.43 -5.76
C PRO A 131 -1.54 2.77 -6.54
N HIS A 132 -0.82 1.87 -5.89
CA HIS A 132 0.31 1.14 -6.48
C HIS A 132 0.59 -0.14 -5.68
N LEU A 133 1.36 -1.04 -6.28
CA LEU A 133 1.95 -2.20 -5.62
C LEU A 133 3.45 -1.95 -5.46
N THR A 134 3.96 -1.91 -4.24
CA THR A 134 5.42 -1.82 -4.06
C THR A 134 6.04 -3.18 -4.40
N ILE A 135 6.99 -3.21 -5.33
CA ILE A 135 7.63 -4.45 -5.80
C ILE A 135 9.08 -4.56 -5.34
N ALA A 136 9.77 -3.45 -5.14
CA ALA A 136 11.12 -3.44 -4.60
C ALA A 136 11.45 -2.09 -3.95
N ARG A 137 12.48 -2.07 -3.11
CA ARG A 137 13.06 -0.87 -2.52
C ARG A 137 14.54 -0.80 -2.86
N VAL A 138 15.01 0.36 -3.29
CA VAL A 138 16.42 0.60 -3.59
C VAL A 138 17.14 0.92 -2.29
N ARG A 139 18.20 0.17 -1.97
CA ARG A 139 19.00 0.36 -0.75
C ARG A 139 20.14 1.35 -0.97
N SER A 140 20.87 1.20 -2.06
CA SER A 140 22.01 2.03 -2.42
C SER A 140 22.13 2.18 -3.94
N GLY A 141 22.81 3.24 -4.37
CA GLY A 141 22.93 3.66 -5.78
C GLY A 141 23.25 5.14 -5.89
#